data_AF-A0A940VI32-F1
#
_entry.id   AF-A0A940VI32-F1
#
_cell.length_a   1.000
_cell.length_b   1.000
_cell.length_c   1.000
_cell.angle_alpha   90.00
_cell.angle_beta   90.00
_cell.angle_gamma   90.00
#
_symmetry.space_group_name_H-M   'P 1'
#
loop_
_entity.id
_entity.type
_entity.pdbx_description
1 polymer ?
#
loop_
_entity_poly.entity_id
_entity_poly.type
_entity_poly.pdbx_seq_one_letter_code
_entity_poly.pdbx_strand_id
1 'polypeptide(L)'
;MSRDDILAMKPGNELNALVAEKIMGWEWHDREWSGGPKFSPMLCRPNSCIGPQAIPDYSTDIATAWEVVQVMPQPFMIQKSYEKEFYEEEYDKNGTIGFEINWCDKGYCGIDYCMAQECVNKKIWCKTAPEAICKAALLAVMGDKVID
;
A
#
# COMPACT_ATOMS: atom_id res chain seq x y z
N MET A 1 -12.15 3.65 8.01
CA MET A 1 -11.82 2.35 7.41
C MET A 1 -10.87 1.65 8.34
N SER A 2 -11.20 0.42 8.71
CA SER A 2 -10.45 -0.38 9.67
C SER A 2 -9.32 -1.16 9.00
N ARG A 3 -8.43 -1.74 9.82
CA ARG A 3 -7.40 -2.68 9.36
C ARG A 3 -8.01 -3.87 8.62
N ASP A 4 -9.07 -4.45 9.16
CA ASP A 4 -9.72 -5.64 8.57
C ASP A 4 -10.41 -5.31 7.25
N ASP A 5 -10.98 -4.11 7.12
CA ASP A 5 -11.54 -3.64 5.84
C ASP A 5 -10.47 -3.61 4.75
N ILE A 6 -9.30 -3.00 5.05
CA ILE A 6 -8.17 -2.91 4.11
C ILE A 6 -7.65 -4.30 3.72
N LEU A 7 -7.54 -5.22 4.69
CA LEU A 7 -7.08 -6.58 4.44
C LEU A 7 -8.07 -7.39 3.59
N ALA A 8 -9.37 -7.15 3.74
CA ALA A 8 -10.43 -7.80 2.98
C ALA A 8 -10.58 -7.26 1.54
N MET A 9 -10.04 -6.08 1.22
CA MET A 9 -10.09 -5.53 -0.14
C MET A 9 -9.37 -6.46 -1.12
N LYS A 10 -10.00 -6.70 -2.27
CA LYS A 10 -9.39 -7.44 -3.38
C LYS A 10 -8.49 -6.47 -4.19
N PRO A 11 -7.39 -6.97 -4.78
CA PRO A 11 -6.67 -6.21 -5.81
C PRO A 11 -7.60 -5.76 -6.94
N GLY A 12 -7.41 -4.53 -7.42
CA GLY A 12 -8.22 -3.92 -8.48
C GLY A 12 -8.58 -2.46 -8.21
N ASN A 13 -9.54 -1.96 -8.98
CA ASN A 13 -9.86 -0.53 -9.08
C ASN A 13 -10.09 0.16 -7.73
N GLU A 14 -10.81 -0.47 -6.80
CA GLU A 14 -11.12 0.14 -5.50
C GLU A 14 -9.87 0.29 -4.62
N LEU A 15 -9.02 -0.74 -4.58
CA LEU A 15 -7.76 -0.69 -3.84
C LEU A 15 -6.78 0.30 -4.49
N ASN A 16 -6.71 0.31 -5.83
CA ASN A 16 -5.86 1.25 -6.58
C ASN A 16 -6.29 2.71 -6.37
N ALA A 17 -7.59 2.99 -6.43
CA ALA A 17 -8.13 4.32 -6.19
C ALA A 17 -7.84 4.80 -4.78
N LEU A 18 -7.98 3.91 -3.80
CA LEU A 18 -7.68 4.23 -2.41
C LEU A 18 -6.18 4.51 -2.19
N VAL A 19 -5.29 3.74 -2.81
CA VAL A 19 -3.84 4.00 -2.80
C VAL A 19 -3.53 5.34 -3.46
N ALA A 20 -4.13 5.61 -4.62
CA ALA A 20 -3.96 6.87 -5.34
C ALA A 20 -4.35 8.06 -4.44
N GLU A 21 -5.50 7.99 -3.78
CA GLU A 21 -5.98 9.04 -2.89
C GLU A 21 -5.12 9.20 -1.64
N LYS A 22 -4.89 8.11 -0.90
CA LYS A 22 -4.35 8.18 0.47
C LYS A 22 -2.84 8.17 0.53
N ILE A 23 -2.18 7.56 -0.45
CA ILE A 23 -0.73 7.40 -0.47
C ILE A 23 -0.08 8.32 -1.50
N MET A 24 -0.65 8.36 -2.71
CA MET A 24 -0.11 9.17 -3.81
C MET A 24 -0.64 10.62 -3.81
N GLY A 25 -1.59 10.94 -2.91
CA GLY A 25 -2.17 12.27 -2.74
C GLY A 25 -3.07 12.73 -3.89
N TRP A 26 -3.58 11.81 -4.71
CA TRP A 26 -4.51 12.18 -5.80
C TRP A 26 -5.80 12.74 -5.20
N GLU A 27 -6.32 13.79 -5.84
CA GLU A 27 -7.50 14.51 -5.35
C GLU A 27 -8.72 14.17 -6.21
N TRP A 28 -9.87 13.97 -5.55
CA TRP A 28 -11.15 13.86 -6.24
C TRP A 28 -11.56 15.24 -6.75
N HIS A 29 -11.86 15.34 -8.04
CA HIS A 29 -12.43 16.55 -8.62
C HIS A 29 -13.87 16.29 -9.06
N ASP A 30 -14.78 17.09 -8.52
CA ASP A 30 -16.18 17.13 -8.91
C ASP A 30 -16.41 18.05 -10.14
N ARG A 31 -15.36 18.36 -10.91
CA ARG A 31 -15.50 19.32 -12.01
C ARG A 31 -16.51 18.80 -13.02
N GLU A 32 -17.64 19.50 -13.10
CA GLU A 32 -18.42 19.61 -14.32
C GLU A 32 -17.48 20.19 -15.39
N TRP A 33 -16.82 19.31 -16.14
CA TRP A 33 -16.11 19.73 -17.34
C TRP A 33 -17.18 20.30 -18.28
N SER A 34 -17.12 21.61 -18.53
CA SER A 34 -18.08 22.29 -19.40
C SER A 34 -18.09 21.63 -20.78
N GLY A 35 -19.12 20.79 -21.02
CA GLY A 35 -19.34 20.08 -22.28
C GLY A 35 -19.24 18.54 -22.22
N GLY A 36 -18.83 17.95 -21.10
CA GLY A 36 -18.84 16.49 -20.91
C GLY A 36 -20.12 15.98 -20.22
N PRO A 37 -20.53 14.72 -20.44
CA PRO A 37 -21.47 14.05 -19.53
C PRO A 37 -21.00 14.22 -18.08
N LYS A 38 -21.93 14.29 -17.12
CA LYS A 38 -21.63 14.21 -15.67
C LYS A 38 -20.94 12.87 -15.39
N PHE A 39 -19.64 12.80 -15.62
CA PHE A 39 -18.86 11.63 -15.30
C PHE A 39 -18.61 11.63 -13.79
N SER A 40 -18.68 10.41 -13.25
CA SER A 40 -18.34 10.02 -11.88
C SER A 40 -17.16 10.81 -11.32
N PRO A 41 -17.06 10.98 -9.99
CA PRO A 41 -15.89 11.62 -9.39
C PRO A 41 -14.62 11.01 -9.99
N MET A 42 -13.66 11.86 -10.37
CA MET A 42 -12.42 11.42 -11.01
C MET A 42 -11.23 11.85 -10.15
N LEU A 43 -10.27 10.95 -9.96
CA LEU A 43 -9.03 11.22 -9.26
C LEU A 43 -8.04 11.88 -10.23
N CYS A 44 -7.48 13.03 -9.82
CA CYS A 44 -6.42 13.71 -10.55
C CYS A 44 -5.11 13.62 -9.78
N ARG A 45 -4.03 13.37 -10.51
CA ARG A 45 -2.68 13.39 -9.95
C ARG A 45 -2.32 14.80 -9.47
N PRO A 46 -1.63 14.95 -8.33
CA PRO A 46 -1.18 16.26 -7.85
C PRO A 46 -0.43 17.04 -8.92
N ASN A 47 -0.71 18.33 -9.04
CA ASN A 47 -0.08 19.24 -10.00
C ASN A 47 -0.27 18.85 -11.49
N SER A 48 -1.21 17.96 -11.83
CA SER A 48 -1.57 17.71 -13.22
C SER A 48 -2.40 18.88 -13.75
N CYS A 49 -1.88 19.61 -14.74
CA CYS A 49 -2.66 20.56 -15.53
C CYS A 49 -3.48 19.86 -16.64
N ILE A 50 -3.29 18.55 -16.82
CA ILE A 50 -3.85 17.74 -17.91
C ILE A 50 -4.92 16.81 -17.33
N GLY A 51 -6.10 17.36 -17.02
CA GLY A 51 -7.34 16.62 -16.74
C GLY A 51 -7.26 15.38 -15.81
N PRO A 52 -8.33 14.59 -15.79
CA PRO A 52 -8.36 13.29 -15.14
C PRO A 52 -7.38 12.32 -15.81
N GLN A 53 -6.62 11.56 -15.01
CA GLN A 53 -5.74 10.50 -15.51
C GLN A 53 -6.29 9.13 -15.10
N ALA A 54 -5.99 8.10 -15.89
CA ALA A 54 -6.27 6.73 -15.49
C ALA A 54 -5.43 6.39 -14.25
N ILE A 55 -6.08 5.80 -13.24
CA ILE A 55 -5.41 5.36 -12.01
C ILE A 55 -4.51 4.17 -12.35
N PRO A 56 -3.21 4.19 -12.00
CA PRO A 56 -2.32 3.06 -12.23
C PRO A 56 -2.75 1.80 -11.48
N ASP A 57 -2.31 0.65 -11.99
CA ASP A 57 -2.64 -0.68 -11.47
C ASP A 57 -1.81 -1.08 -10.23
N TYR A 58 -1.74 -0.19 -9.23
CA TYR A 58 -0.86 -0.33 -8.06
C TYR A 58 -0.92 -1.70 -7.36
N SER A 59 -2.09 -2.31 -7.23
CA SER A 59 -2.28 -3.57 -6.50
C SER A 59 -2.06 -4.83 -7.34
N THR A 60 -1.82 -4.70 -8.64
CA THR A 60 -1.66 -5.84 -9.56
C THR A 60 -0.39 -5.78 -10.40
N ASP A 61 0.16 -4.60 -10.64
CA ASP A 61 1.41 -4.41 -11.38
C ASP A 61 2.54 -3.97 -10.43
N ILE A 62 3.65 -4.72 -10.46
CA ILE A 62 4.77 -4.50 -9.54
C ILE A 62 5.55 -3.21 -9.84
N ALA A 63 5.59 -2.78 -11.11
CA ALA A 63 6.31 -1.57 -11.49
C ALA A 63 5.62 -0.33 -10.91
N THR A 64 4.29 -0.24 -11.06
CA THR A 64 3.47 0.82 -10.47
C THR A 64 3.40 0.72 -8.95
N ALA A 65 3.31 -0.48 -8.37
CA ALA A 65 3.39 -0.68 -6.92
C ALA A 65 4.66 -0.09 -6.31
N TRP A 66 5.78 -0.12 -7.04
CA TRP A 66 7.05 0.45 -6.57
C TRP A 66 7.00 1.98 -6.42
N GLU A 67 6.13 2.68 -7.15
CA GLU A 67 5.91 4.12 -6.94
C GLU A 67 5.33 4.41 -5.55
N VAL A 68 4.49 3.50 -5.03
CA VAL A 68 3.92 3.58 -3.68
C VAL A 68 5.04 3.53 -2.63
N VAL A 69 6.02 2.64 -2.84
CA VAL A 69 7.18 2.49 -1.96
C VAL A 69 7.99 3.78 -1.87
N GLN A 70 8.12 4.50 -2.99
CA GLN A 70 8.93 5.72 -3.06
C GLN A 70 8.34 6.90 -2.29
N VAL A 71 7.01 6.92 -2.10
CA VAL A 71 6.32 8.02 -1.39
C VAL A 71 6.01 7.71 0.07
N MET A 72 6.22 6.47 0.52
CA MET A 72 5.97 6.10 1.92
C MET A 72 6.94 6.83 2.88
N PRO A 73 6.45 7.35 4.03
CA PRO A 73 7.28 8.11 4.96
C PRO A 73 8.46 7.30 5.51
N GLN A 74 9.70 7.68 5.23
CA GLN A 74 10.84 6.98 5.83
C GLN A 74 10.77 7.07 7.36
N PRO A 75 11.04 5.97 8.08
CA PRO A 75 11.71 4.75 7.60
C PRO A 75 10.78 3.52 7.50
N PHE A 76 9.82 3.55 6.57
CA PHE A 76 9.24 2.31 6.06
C PHE A 76 10.31 1.51 5.32
N MET A 77 10.86 0.49 5.99
CA MET A 77 11.61 -0.55 5.31
C MET A 77 10.64 -1.68 4.93
N ILE A 78 10.47 -1.92 3.63
CA ILE A 78 9.97 -3.21 3.16
C ILE A 78 11.16 -4.15 3.20
N GLN A 79 11.33 -4.86 4.32
CA GLN A 79 12.32 -5.91 4.40
C GLN A 79 11.76 -7.18 3.75
N LYS A 80 12.43 -7.64 2.69
CA LYS A 80 12.33 -9.02 2.23
C LYS A 80 13.30 -9.83 3.09
N SER A 81 12.79 -10.72 3.93
CA SER A 81 13.62 -11.66 4.68
C SER A 81 14.27 -12.61 3.68
N TYR A 82 15.61 -12.70 3.72
CA TYR A 82 16.38 -13.70 3.01
C TYR A 82 17.10 -14.54 4.05
N GLU A 83 16.54 -15.67 4.44
CA GLU A 83 17.36 -16.77 4.88
C GLU A 83 17.60 -17.69 3.67
N LYS A 84 18.81 -17.56 3.12
CA LYS A 84 19.60 -18.55 2.40
C LYS A 84 18.87 -19.52 1.45
N GLU A 85 19.16 -19.33 0.16
CA GLU A 85 19.08 -20.34 -0.91
C GLU A 85 17.68 -20.91 -1.17
N PHE A 86 17.12 -20.56 -2.33
CA PHE A 86 15.79 -20.91 -2.85
C PHE A 86 14.65 -19.96 -2.45
N TYR A 87 13.75 -19.74 -3.42
CA TYR A 87 12.47 -19.07 -3.22
C TYR A 87 11.63 -19.97 -2.29
N GLU A 88 11.68 -19.76 -0.97
CA GLU A 88 10.70 -20.39 -0.11
C GLU A 88 9.41 -19.57 -0.16
N GLU A 89 8.45 -20.15 -0.84
CA GLU A 89 7.04 -19.78 -0.79
C GLU A 89 6.57 -19.90 0.65
N GLU A 90 6.36 -18.78 1.35
CA GLU A 90 5.71 -18.85 2.65
C GLU A 90 4.22 -19.13 2.46
N TYR A 91 3.82 -20.30 2.94
CA TYR A 91 2.46 -20.76 2.89
C TYR A 91 1.65 -20.15 4.03
N ASP A 92 0.46 -19.64 3.72
CA ASP A 92 -0.53 -19.40 4.77
C ASP A 92 -0.90 -20.74 5.45
N LYS A 93 -1.67 -20.68 6.54
CA LYS A 93 -2.17 -21.88 7.25
C LYS A 93 -2.95 -22.88 6.36
N ASN A 94 -3.27 -22.49 5.12
CA ASN A 94 -4.00 -23.28 4.14
C ASN A 94 -3.11 -23.76 2.98
N GLY A 95 -1.80 -23.52 2.98
CA GLY A 95 -0.90 -23.96 1.91
C GLY A 95 -0.86 -23.02 0.70
N THR A 96 -1.26 -21.75 0.84
CA THR A 96 -1.23 -20.77 -0.28
C THR A 96 0.06 -19.97 -0.23
N ILE A 97 0.75 -19.82 -1.36
CA ILE A 97 1.95 -18.98 -1.52
C ILE A 97 1.57 -17.51 -1.36
N GLY A 98 2.35 -16.74 -0.60
CA GLY A 98 2.20 -15.29 -0.55
C GLY A 98 3.44 -14.53 -0.13
N PHE A 99 3.25 -13.24 0.08
CA PHE A 99 4.28 -12.27 0.38
C PHE A 99 4.04 -11.70 1.77
N GLU A 100 5.02 -11.89 2.66
CA GLU A 100 5.06 -11.21 3.94
C GLU A 100 5.78 -9.86 3.79
N ILE A 101 5.13 -8.78 4.22
CA ILE A 101 5.79 -7.47 4.36
C ILE A 101 5.85 -7.12 5.83
N ASN A 102 7.07 -6.92 6.32
CA ASN A 102 7.36 -6.43 7.65
C ASN A 102 7.66 -4.93 7.60
N TRP A 103 7.09 -4.16 8.52
CA TRP A 103 7.41 -2.74 8.66
C TRP A 103 7.37 -2.27 10.13
N CYS A 104 8.07 -1.17 10.38
CA CYS A 104 8.19 -0.50 11.69
C CYS A 104 7.73 0.96 11.57
N ASP A 105 7.08 1.46 12.62
CA ASP A 105 6.54 2.81 12.75
C ASP A 105 7.56 3.86 13.20
N LYS A 106 8.67 3.47 13.84
CA LYS A 106 9.55 4.41 14.56
C LYS A 106 10.86 4.80 13.89
N GLY A 107 11.37 4.08 12.92
CA GLY A 107 12.81 4.20 12.75
C GLY A 107 13.45 3.07 11.99
N TYR A 108 14.54 3.37 11.28
CA TYR A 108 15.52 2.34 10.92
C TYR A 108 16.00 1.68 12.22
N CYS A 109 15.44 0.53 12.55
CA CYS A 109 16.03 -0.39 13.50
C CYS A 109 16.63 -1.51 12.67
N GLY A 110 17.96 -1.59 12.60
CA GLY A 110 18.61 -2.76 12.03
C GLY A 110 18.11 -4.03 12.71
N ILE A 111 18.22 -5.16 12.01
CA ILE A 111 17.82 -6.49 12.51
C ILE A 111 18.42 -6.78 13.90
N ASP A 112 19.60 -6.21 14.18
CA ASP A 112 20.32 -6.32 15.45
C ASP A 112 19.95 -5.25 16.51
N TYR A 113 19.26 -4.16 16.14
CA TYR A 113 18.93 -3.05 17.05
C TYR A 113 17.47 -2.99 17.52
N CYS A 114 16.58 -3.82 16.95
CA CYS A 114 15.17 -3.94 17.36
C CYS A 114 14.97 -4.51 18.79
N MET A 115 16.06 -4.82 19.50
CA MET A 115 16.04 -5.11 20.94
C MET A 115 15.84 -3.83 21.79
N ALA A 116 15.89 -2.64 21.19
CA ALA A 116 15.52 -1.37 21.82
C ALA A 116 13.98 -1.18 21.90
N GLN A 117 13.34 -2.14 22.58
CA GLN A 117 12.10 -2.12 23.37
C GLN A 117 10.78 -1.46 22.91
N GLU A 118 10.60 -0.80 21.77
CA GLU A 118 9.26 -0.26 21.41
C GLU A 118 8.90 -0.26 19.91
N CYS A 119 9.60 -1.03 19.09
CA CYS A 119 9.22 -1.20 17.67
C CYS A 119 8.20 -2.33 17.54
N VAL A 120 6.97 -2.02 17.14
CA VAL A 120 5.97 -3.06 16.83
C VAL A 120 6.18 -3.50 15.39
N ASN A 121 6.82 -4.66 15.21
CA ASN A 121 6.88 -5.31 13.90
C ASN A 121 5.46 -5.63 13.45
N LYS A 122 5.01 -4.92 12.42
CA LYS A 122 3.73 -5.18 11.77
C LYS A 122 3.98 -6.04 10.55
N LYS A 123 3.10 -7.02 10.38
CA LYS A 123 3.14 -7.93 9.26
C LYS A 123 1.79 -8.04 8.58
N ILE A 124 1.84 -8.28 7.28
CA ILE A 124 0.71 -8.72 6.47
C ILE A 124 1.16 -9.80 5.51
N TRP A 125 0.21 -10.65 5.16
CA TRP A 125 0.38 -11.66 4.13
C TRP A 125 -0.62 -11.38 3.01
N CYS A 126 -0.15 -11.39 1.76
CA CYS A 126 -0.99 -11.23 0.57
C CYS A 126 -0.52 -12.17 -0.54
N LYS A 127 -1.39 -12.44 -1.52
CA LYS A 127 -1.07 -13.40 -2.59
C LYS A 127 -0.01 -12.89 -3.55
N THR A 128 0.11 -11.57 -3.70
CA THR A 128 1.06 -10.93 -4.61
C THR A 128 1.83 -9.81 -3.91
N ALA A 129 3.05 -9.54 -4.38
CA ALA A 129 3.85 -8.43 -3.87
C ALA A 129 3.18 -7.06 -4.07
N PRO A 130 2.58 -6.73 -5.23
CA PRO A 130 1.87 -5.45 -5.44
C PRO A 130 0.72 -5.25 -4.45
N GLU A 131 -0.06 -6.31 -4.19
CA GLU A 131 -1.15 -6.29 -3.21
C GLU A 131 -0.60 -6.03 -1.79
N ALA A 132 0.46 -6.74 -1.41
CA ALA A 132 1.09 -6.57 -0.12
C ALA A 132 1.60 -5.12 0.05
N ILE A 133 2.31 -4.57 -0.94
CA ILE A 133 2.85 -3.21 -0.89
C ILE A 133 1.72 -2.20 -0.64
N CYS A 134 0.64 -2.29 -1.41
CA CYS A 134 -0.50 -1.38 -1.31
C CYS A 134 -1.19 -1.46 0.06
N LYS A 135 -1.45 -2.68 0.56
CA LYS A 135 -2.09 -2.87 1.86
C LYS A 135 -1.20 -2.43 3.01
N ALA A 136 0.11 -2.71 2.95
CA ALA A 136 1.07 -2.24 3.96
C ALA A 136 1.10 -0.71 4.00
N ALA A 137 1.17 -0.04 2.85
CA ALA A 137 1.15 1.42 2.76
C ALA A 137 -0.13 2.02 3.35
N LEU A 138 -1.29 1.45 3.02
CA LEU A 138 -2.57 1.90 3.58
C LEU A 138 -2.66 1.67 5.09
N LEU A 139 -2.20 0.52 5.59
CA LEU A 139 -2.19 0.24 7.02
C LEU A 139 -1.24 1.16 7.79
N ALA A 140 -0.10 1.49 7.20
CA ALA A 140 0.84 2.46 7.72
C ALA A 140 0.22 3.85 7.91
N VAL A 141 -0.60 4.30 6.95
CA VAL A 141 -1.22 5.64 6.98
C VAL A 141 -2.56 5.66 7.73
N MET A 142 -3.31 4.57 7.69
CA MET A 142 -4.72 4.53 8.11
C MET A 142 -5.04 3.47 9.17
N GLY A 143 -4.30 2.36 9.20
CA GLY A 143 -4.61 1.16 9.97
C GLY A 143 -4.39 1.29 11.47
N ASP A 144 -3.70 2.35 11.90
CA ASP A 144 -3.26 2.58 13.27
C ASP A 144 -3.94 3.76 13.96
N LYS A 145 -5.13 4.17 13.49
CA LYS A 145 -6.04 4.93 14.36
C LYS A 145 -6.60 3.98 15.43
N VAL A 146 -5.71 3.47 16.29
CA VAL A 146 -6.05 2.93 17.59
C VAL A 146 -6.57 4.13 18.38
N ILE A 147 -7.80 3.96 18.84
CA ILE A 147 -8.54 4.85 19.72
C ILE A 147 -7.66 5.14 20.95
N ASP A 148 -7.38 6.42 21.23
CA ASP A 148 -7.03 6.88 22.58
C ASP A 148 -8.21 6.66 23.53
#